data_AF-A0A0F9JS64-F1
#
_entry.id   AF-A0A0F9JS64-F1
#
_cell.length_a   1.000
_cell.length_b   1.000
_cell.length_c   1.000
_cell.angle_alpha   90.00
_cell.angle_beta   90.00
_cell.angle_gamma   90.00
#
_symmetry.space_group_name_H-M   'P 1'
#
loop_
_entity.id
_entity.type
_entity.pdbx_description
1 polymer ?
#
loop_
_entity_poly.entity_id
_entity_poly.type
_entity_poly.pdbx_seq_one_letter_code
_entity_poly.pdbx_strand_id
1 'polypeptide(L)'
;MPSVEISNGVARHKLPQIPKEEIPEFIRYVQTLSLPDGRNDYNVGMTSDVAVTAAKLPAKALKPIQKAVDKEKVRGMVQKFDQIKNDVLIVSQDNQILDGHHRWLAIMEKDPKHLMRVIRVQLPIKVLVQAAHDFEGSHIRKLGEMIKLVKLLPQGLQ
;
A
#
# COMPACT_ATOMS: atom_id res chain seq x y z
N MET A 1 22.66 -12.01 0.24
CA MET A 1 23.18 -11.21 1.38
C MET A 1 22.00 -10.67 2.19
N PRO A 2 22.08 -10.55 3.53
CA PRO A 2 20.93 -10.75 4.41
C PRO A 2 20.02 -9.51 4.41
N SER A 3 18.71 -9.73 4.33
CA SER A 3 17.66 -8.73 4.55
C SER A 3 17.86 -7.93 5.85
N VAL A 4 17.33 -6.70 5.90
CA VAL A 4 17.12 -6.02 7.18
C VAL A 4 15.89 -6.68 7.83
N GLU A 5 16.06 -7.32 8.98
CA GLU A 5 14.99 -8.02 9.68
C GLU A 5 14.28 -7.14 10.70
N ILE A 6 12.94 -7.17 10.67
CA ILE A 6 12.08 -6.56 11.68
C ILE A 6 11.44 -7.69 12.48
N SER A 7 11.72 -7.75 13.79
CA SER A 7 11.07 -8.71 14.69
C SER A 7 9.56 -8.53 14.62
N ASN A 8 8.81 -9.60 14.33
CA ASN A 8 7.35 -9.63 14.14
C ASN A 8 6.79 -8.92 12.89
N GLY A 9 7.62 -8.62 11.89
CA GLY A 9 7.14 -8.08 10.61
C GLY A 9 6.36 -9.09 9.75
N VAL A 10 5.55 -8.58 8.83
CA VAL A 10 4.78 -9.37 7.84
C VAL A 10 5.69 -9.77 6.68
N ALA A 11 5.65 -11.03 6.25
CA ALA A 11 6.45 -11.49 5.11
C ALA A 11 6.05 -10.74 3.82
N ARG A 12 7.02 -10.41 2.96
CA ARG A 12 6.78 -9.61 1.74
C ARG A 12 5.70 -10.19 0.83
N HIS A 13 5.65 -11.51 0.67
CA HIS A 13 4.64 -12.19 -0.17
C HIS A 13 3.23 -12.19 0.45
N LYS A 14 3.10 -11.81 1.72
CA LYS A 14 1.81 -11.63 2.42
C LYS A 14 1.39 -10.16 2.49
N LEU A 15 2.14 -9.25 1.87
CA LEU A 15 1.74 -7.85 1.78
C LEU A 15 1.23 -7.59 0.36
N PRO A 16 0.07 -6.92 0.23
CA PRO A 16 -0.44 -6.54 -1.08
C PRO A 16 0.53 -5.58 -1.75
N GLN A 17 0.73 -5.75 -3.05
CA GLN A 17 1.50 -4.82 -3.87
C GLN A 17 0.49 -4.04 -4.70
N ILE A 18 0.37 -2.74 -4.48
CA ILE A 18 -0.56 -1.89 -5.22
C ILE A 18 0.20 -1.29 -6.41
N PRO A 19 -0.11 -1.67 -7.66
CA PRO A 19 0.49 -1.04 -8.83
C PRO A 19 0.26 0.47 -8.78
N LYS A 20 1.23 1.26 -9.27
CA LYS A 20 1.18 2.72 -9.18
C LYS A 20 -0.06 3.29 -9.89
N GLU A 21 -0.46 2.63 -10.96
CA GLU A 21 -1.60 2.94 -11.81
C GLU A 21 -2.94 2.69 -11.08
N GLU A 22 -2.97 1.76 -10.14
CA GLU A 22 -4.16 1.39 -9.36
C GLU A 22 -4.29 2.19 -8.06
N ILE A 23 -3.27 2.98 -7.66
CA ILE A 23 -3.32 3.79 -6.44
C ILE A 23 -4.59 4.67 -6.38
N PRO A 24 -5.00 5.42 -7.43
CA PRO A 24 -6.21 6.23 -7.36
C PRO A 24 -7.47 5.42 -7.09
N GLU A 25 -7.59 4.23 -7.66
CA GLU A 25 -8.73 3.33 -7.47
C GLU A 25 -8.71 2.68 -6.10
N PHE A 26 -7.55 2.28 -5.62
CA PHE A 26 -7.35 1.78 -4.26
C PHE A 26 -7.75 2.85 -3.23
N ILE A 27 -7.37 4.11 -3.43
CA ILE A 27 -7.77 5.20 -2.53
C ILE A 27 -9.28 5.40 -2.54
N ARG A 28 -9.92 5.39 -3.71
CA ARG A 28 -11.38 5.46 -3.81
C ARG A 28 -12.04 4.30 -3.06
N TYR A 29 -11.56 3.07 -3.29
CA TYR A 29 -12.06 1.88 -2.60
C TYR A 29 -11.95 2.04 -1.08
N VAL A 30 -10.78 2.45 -0.58
CA VAL A 30 -10.56 2.65 0.86
C VAL A 30 -11.48 3.73 1.42
N GLN A 31 -11.70 4.84 0.70
CA GLN A 31 -12.63 5.91 1.12
C GLN A 31 -14.07 5.41 1.20
N THR A 32 -14.48 4.44 0.37
CA THR A 32 -15.81 3.82 0.46
C THR A 32 -15.94 2.82 1.61
N LEU A 33 -14.84 2.45 2.28
CA LEU A 33 -14.92 1.61 3.46
C LEU A 33 -15.56 2.41 4.58
N SER A 34 -16.63 1.89 5.16
CA SER A 34 -17.18 2.40 6.41
C SER A 34 -16.42 1.76 7.57
N LEU A 35 -15.93 2.58 8.50
CA LEU A 35 -15.33 2.09 9.73
C LEU A 35 -16.43 1.54 10.67
N PRO A 36 -16.26 0.36 11.27
CA PRO A 36 -17.04 -0.02 12.45
C PRO A 36 -16.77 1.01 13.55
N ASP A 37 -17.78 1.43 14.28
CA ASP A 37 -17.69 2.32 15.43
C ASP A 37 -17.06 1.60 16.65
N GLY A 38 -15.85 1.05 16.47
CA GLY A 38 -14.99 0.61 17.57
C GLY A 38 -15.49 -0.58 18.39
N ARG A 39 -16.57 -1.27 18.00
CA ARG A 39 -17.00 -2.50 18.66
C ARG A 39 -16.89 -3.70 17.73
N ASN A 40 -16.27 -4.74 18.29
CA ASN A 40 -16.00 -6.02 17.65
C ASN A 40 -17.32 -6.76 17.41
N ASP A 41 -17.88 -6.65 16.22
CA ASP A 41 -18.76 -7.64 15.62
C ASP A 41 -19.22 -7.20 14.23
N TYR A 42 -19.34 -8.18 13.35
CA TYR A 42 -20.07 -8.02 12.10
C TYR A 42 -21.46 -7.41 12.39
N ASN A 43 -21.75 -6.27 11.77
CA ASN A 43 -22.98 -5.43 11.84
C ASN A 43 -23.05 -4.41 12.99
N VAL A 44 -22.99 -3.11 12.64
CA VAL A 44 -23.92 -2.00 13.02
C VAL A 44 -23.21 -0.63 12.89
N GLY A 45 -23.90 0.38 12.33
CA GLY A 45 -23.63 1.81 12.57
C GLY A 45 -22.84 2.61 11.51
N MET A 46 -23.49 3.03 10.41
CA MET A 46 -22.90 3.94 9.41
C MET A 46 -22.74 5.37 9.95
N THR A 47 -21.53 5.92 10.05
CA THR A 47 -21.39 7.37 10.34
C THR A 47 -20.21 8.15 9.71
N SER A 48 -19.18 7.56 9.09
CA SER A 48 -18.26 8.33 8.20
C SER A 48 -17.34 7.48 7.31
N ASP A 49 -17.07 7.99 6.10
CA ASP A 49 -16.08 7.49 5.16
C ASP A 49 -14.67 7.53 5.75
N VAL A 50 -13.81 6.57 5.38
CA VAL A 50 -12.39 6.59 5.80
C VAL A 50 -11.70 7.82 5.23
N ALA A 51 -11.17 8.66 6.13
CA ALA A 51 -10.38 9.82 5.74
C ALA A 51 -9.05 9.40 5.11
N VAL A 52 -8.73 10.00 3.96
CA VAL A 52 -7.44 9.85 3.28
C VAL A 52 -6.84 11.22 3.05
N THR A 53 -5.59 11.41 3.45
CA THR A 53 -4.91 12.72 3.38
C THR A 53 -3.55 12.59 2.71
N ALA A 54 -3.20 13.59 1.90
CA ALA A 54 -1.83 13.75 1.43
C ALA A 54 -1.02 14.50 2.50
N ALA A 55 0.14 13.95 2.87
CA ALA A 55 1.03 14.57 3.85
C ALA A 55 2.49 14.44 3.42
N LYS A 56 3.36 15.17 4.13
CA LYS A 56 4.81 15.01 4.04
C LYS A 56 5.35 14.64 5.42
N LEU A 57 6.03 13.50 5.52
CA LEU A 57 6.60 13.02 6.78
C LEU A 57 8.10 12.75 6.61
N PRO A 58 8.94 13.06 7.62
CA PRO A 58 10.35 12.70 7.55
C PRO A 58 10.50 11.18 7.51
N ALA A 59 11.44 10.67 6.72
CA ALA A 59 11.64 9.23 6.55
C ALA A 59 11.77 8.48 7.89
N LYS A 60 12.49 9.07 8.85
CA LYS A 60 12.67 8.52 10.21
C LYS A 60 11.38 8.40 11.06
N ALA A 61 10.28 9.06 10.68
CA ALA A 61 9.00 8.98 11.39
C ALA A 61 8.09 7.86 10.87
N LEU A 62 8.47 7.21 9.78
CA LEU A 62 7.72 6.12 9.17
C LEU A 62 8.17 4.77 9.74
N LYS A 63 7.22 3.86 9.91
CA LYS A 63 7.42 2.57 10.56
C LYS A 63 7.22 1.44 9.54
N PRO A 64 8.25 0.70 9.16
CA PRO A 64 8.09 -0.46 8.29
C PRO A 64 7.32 -1.59 9.00
N ILE A 65 6.46 -2.32 8.25
CA ILE A 65 5.82 -3.56 8.73
C ILE A 65 6.38 -4.80 8.07
N GLN A 66 7.05 -4.65 6.92
CA GLN A 66 7.62 -5.77 6.18
C GLN A 66 8.81 -6.38 6.94
N LYS A 67 8.79 -7.70 7.14
CA LYS A 67 9.82 -8.44 7.87
C LYS A 67 11.22 -8.27 7.29
N ALA A 68 11.33 -8.24 5.96
CA ALA A 68 12.59 -8.31 5.26
C ALA A 68 12.57 -7.42 4.02
N VAL A 69 13.56 -6.52 3.88
CA VAL A 69 13.76 -5.70 2.68
C VAL A 69 15.00 -6.17 1.92
N ASP A 70 14.92 -6.16 0.59
CA ASP A 70 16.00 -6.60 -0.31
C ASP A 70 17.08 -5.52 -0.41
N LYS A 71 18.27 -5.81 0.12
CA LYS A 71 19.38 -4.86 0.19
C LYS A 71 19.93 -4.45 -1.17
N GLU A 72 19.89 -5.32 -2.18
CA GLU A 72 20.40 -4.97 -3.51
C GLU A 72 19.47 -3.96 -4.19
N LYS A 73 18.16 -4.17 -4.05
CA LYS A 73 17.16 -3.21 -4.52
C LYS A 73 17.27 -1.86 -3.80
N VAL A 74 17.49 -1.88 -2.49
CA VAL A 74 17.72 -0.67 -1.70
C VAL A 74 18.96 0.08 -2.19
N ARG A 75 20.10 -0.59 -2.36
CA ARG A 75 21.33 0.04 -2.88
C ARG A 75 21.11 0.67 -4.26
N GLY A 76 20.44 -0.03 -5.17
CA GLY A 76 20.08 0.52 -6.48
C GLY A 76 19.16 1.75 -6.38
N MET A 77 18.26 1.78 -5.40
CA MET A 77 17.39 2.92 -5.12
C MET A 77 18.13 4.10 -4.47
N VAL A 78 19.10 3.86 -3.58
CA VAL A 78 19.95 4.90 -2.97
C VAL A 78 20.71 5.67 -4.06
N GLN A 79 21.23 4.96 -5.07
CA GLN A 79 21.89 5.56 -6.22
C GLN A 79 20.92 6.41 -7.08
N LYS A 80 19.64 6.04 -7.10
CA LYS A 80 18.57 6.74 -7.84
C LYS A 80 17.77 7.70 -6.96
N PHE A 81 18.36 8.19 -5.86
CA PHE A 81 17.65 9.03 -4.88
C PHE A 81 16.86 10.17 -5.52
N ASP A 82 17.43 10.93 -6.46
CA ASP A 82 16.74 12.06 -7.07
C ASP A 82 15.51 11.67 -7.88
N GLN A 83 15.46 10.43 -8.36
CA GLN A 83 14.33 9.86 -9.08
C GLN A 83 13.23 9.39 -8.11
N ILE A 84 13.61 8.88 -6.93
CA ILE A 84 12.68 8.28 -5.97
C ILE A 84 12.27 9.21 -4.82
N LYS A 85 12.98 10.31 -4.56
CA LYS A 85 12.75 11.20 -3.39
C LYS A 85 11.37 11.85 -3.36
N ASN A 86 10.71 11.83 -4.52
CA ASN A 86 9.38 12.38 -4.74
C ASN A 86 8.31 11.28 -4.83
N ASP A 87 8.65 10.01 -4.75
CA ASP A 87 7.65 8.96 -4.80
C ASP A 87 6.71 9.00 -3.59
N VAL A 88 5.46 8.59 -3.83
CA VAL A 88 4.42 8.53 -2.81
C VAL A 88 4.44 7.16 -2.14
N LEU A 89 4.39 7.16 -0.81
CA LEU A 89 4.13 5.96 0.00
C LEU A 89 2.67 5.92 0.46
N ILE A 90 2.16 4.72 0.74
CA ILE A 90 0.86 4.53 1.40
C ILE A 90 1.14 4.13 2.85
N VAL A 91 0.55 4.87 3.79
CA VAL A 91 0.76 4.66 5.22
C VAL A 91 -0.55 4.63 5.99
N SER A 92 -0.58 3.87 7.08
CA SER A 92 -1.67 3.86 8.05
C SER A 92 -1.71 5.12 8.91
N GLN A 93 -2.74 5.24 9.74
CA GLN A 93 -2.86 6.31 10.72
C GLN A 93 -1.67 6.38 11.68
N ASP A 94 -1.00 5.27 11.95
CA ASP A 94 0.10 5.17 12.90
C ASP A 94 1.48 5.34 12.22
N ASN A 95 1.49 5.89 11.00
CA ASN A 95 2.66 6.04 10.11
C ASN A 95 3.32 4.71 9.74
N GLN A 96 2.61 3.59 9.86
CA GLN A 96 3.11 2.30 9.44
C GLN A 96 2.94 2.14 7.93
N ILE A 97 3.99 1.71 7.25
CA ILE A 97 4.08 1.64 5.79
C ILE A 97 3.30 0.43 5.29
N LEU A 98 2.31 0.65 4.42
CA LEU A 98 1.65 -0.41 3.67
C LEU A 98 2.46 -0.75 2.42
N ASP A 99 2.76 0.27 1.60
CA ASP A 99 3.47 0.15 0.34
C ASP A 99 4.70 1.07 0.26
N GLY A 100 5.76 0.58 -0.39
CA GLY A 100 6.97 1.35 -0.71
C GLY A 100 8.14 1.18 0.27
N HIS A 101 8.23 0.05 0.97
CA HIS A 101 9.28 -0.29 1.93
C HIS A 101 10.72 -0.12 1.41
N HIS A 102 11.04 -0.56 0.18
CA HIS A 102 12.38 -0.39 -0.39
C HIS A 102 12.74 1.08 -0.63
N ARG A 103 11.77 1.88 -1.11
CA ARG A 103 11.94 3.32 -1.33
C ARG A 103 12.17 4.05 -0.02
N TRP A 104 11.34 3.74 0.98
CA TRP A 104 11.51 4.26 2.33
C TRP A 104 12.90 3.95 2.88
N LEU A 105 13.34 2.69 2.82
CA LEU A 105 14.63 2.30 3.38
C LEU A 105 15.80 2.98 2.64
N ALA A 106 15.73 3.10 1.31
CA ALA A 106 16.74 3.81 0.53
C ALA A 106 16.84 5.30 0.90
N ILE A 107 15.70 5.97 1.11
CA ILE A 107 15.71 7.37 1.56
C ILE A 107 16.16 7.45 3.02
N MET A 108 15.72 6.54 3.88
CA MET A 108 16.12 6.49 5.29
C MET A 108 17.63 6.29 5.46
N GLU A 109 18.27 5.49 4.60
CA GLU A 109 19.73 5.32 4.59
C GLU A 109 20.47 6.57 4.11
N LYS A 110 19.92 7.31 3.16
CA LYS A 110 20.58 8.48 2.55
C LYS A 110 20.31 9.80 3.26
N ASP A 111 19.06 10.07 3.61
CA ASP A 111 18.62 11.26 4.33
C ASP A 111 17.38 10.94 5.21
N PRO A 112 17.61 10.56 6.48
CA PRO A 112 16.55 10.30 7.47
C PRO A 112 15.56 11.46 7.68
N LYS A 113 15.97 12.70 7.39
CA LYS A 113 15.16 13.91 7.61
C LYS A 113 14.38 14.29 6.36
N HIS A 114 14.65 13.67 5.21
CA HIS A 114 13.94 13.95 3.96
C HIS A 114 12.44 13.76 4.14
N LEU A 115 11.67 14.77 3.70
CA LEU A 115 10.22 14.80 3.79
C LEU A 115 9.61 14.00 2.63
N MET A 116 9.28 12.74 2.90
CA MET A 116 8.62 11.84 1.94
C MET A 116 7.16 12.20 1.75
N ARG A 117 6.67 12.14 0.50
CA ARG A 117 5.24 12.26 0.22
C ARG A 117 4.53 10.99 0.63
N VAL A 118 3.45 11.13 1.39
CA VAL A 118 2.64 9.99 1.84
C VAL A 118 1.17 10.25 1.56
N ILE A 119 0.45 9.18 1.21
CA ILE A 119 -0.99 9.08 1.34
C ILE A 119 -1.25 8.38 2.67
N ARG A 120 -1.76 9.14 3.64
CA ARG A 120 -2.11 8.65 4.96
C ARG A 120 -3.58 8.26 4.98
N VAL A 121 -3.82 6.97 5.20
CA VAL A 121 -5.14 6.41 5.36
C VAL A 121 -5.46 6.34 6.85
N GLN A 122 -6.60 6.88 7.26
CA GLN A 122 -7.05 6.90 8.65
C GLN A 122 -7.59 5.54 9.11
N LEU A 123 -6.76 4.49 8.95
CA LEU A 123 -7.03 3.12 9.36
C LEU A 123 -5.85 2.56 10.16
N PRO A 124 -6.09 1.69 11.17
CA PRO A 124 -5.06 0.86 11.75
C PRO A 124 -4.41 -0.04 10.68
N ILE A 125 -3.11 -0.32 10.78
CA ILE A 125 -2.39 -1.02 9.71
C ILE A 125 -2.97 -2.40 9.37
N LYS A 126 -3.50 -3.13 10.36
CA LYS A 126 -4.05 -4.47 10.16
C LYS A 126 -5.30 -4.42 9.28
N VAL A 127 -6.16 -3.42 9.53
CA VAL A 127 -7.37 -3.16 8.73
C VAL A 127 -6.96 -2.73 7.32
N LEU A 128 -5.96 -1.86 7.21
CA LEU A 128 -5.46 -1.38 5.93
C LEU A 128 -4.83 -2.50 5.06
N VAL A 129 -4.09 -3.42 5.67
CA VAL A 129 -3.55 -4.60 4.98
C VAL A 129 -4.68 -5.49 4.47
N GLN A 130 -5.70 -5.75 5.30
CA GLN A 130 -6.87 -6.53 4.89
C GLN A 130 -7.61 -5.87 3.72
N ALA A 131 -7.89 -4.57 3.82
CA ALA A 131 -8.52 -3.79 2.76
C ALA A 131 -7.75 -3.88 1.44
N ALA A 132 -6.42 -3.80 1.48
CA ALA A 132 -5.61 -3.92 0.27
C ALA A 132 -5.61 -5.33 -0.34
N HIS A 133 -5.71 -6.39 0.47
CA HIS A 133 -5.96 -7.74 -0.05
C HIS A 133 -7.35 -7.90 -0.67
N ASP A 134 -8.38 -7.32 -0.05
CA ASP A 134 -9.75 -7.37 -0.56
C ASP A 134 -9.86 -6.64 -1.90
N PHE A 135 -9.17 -5.50 -2.03
CA PHE A 135 -9.01 -4.76 -3.28
C PHE A 135 -8.34 -5.61 -4.37
N GLU A 136 -7.15 -6.15 -4.10
CA GLU A 136 -6.39 -7.02 -5.02
C GLU A 136 -7.25 -8.22 -5.48
N GLY A 137 -7.91 -8.90 -4.55
CA GLY A 137 -8.79 -10.02 -4.85
C GLY A 137 -10.02 -9.63 -5.67
N SER A 138 -10.59 -8.45 -5.44
CA SER A 138 -11.73 -7.94 -6.22
C SER A 138 -11.34 -7.60 -7.67
N HIS A 139 -10.13 -7.07 -7.86
CA HIS A 139 -9.60 -6.70 -9.17
C HIS A 139 -9.24 -7.96 -9.99
N ILE A 140 -8.60 -8.96 -9.36
CA ILE A 140 -8.31 -10.26 -9.97
C ILE A 140 -9.60 -10.96 -10.43
N ARG A 141 -10.67 -10.92 -9.62
CA ARG A 141 -11.98 -11.50 -10.00
C ARG A 141 -12.58 -10.78 -11.21
N LYS A 142 -12.65 -9.43 -11.20
CA LYS A 142 -13.18 -8.64 -12.32
C LYS A 142 -12.41 -8.86 -13.62
N LEU A 143 -11.07 -8.92 -13.56
CA LEU A 143 -10.24 -9.21 -14.73
C LEU A 143 -10.49 -10.63 -15.27
N GLY A 144 -10.61 -11.61 -14.39
CA GLY A 144 -10.95 -12.98 -14.77
C GLY A 144 -12.32 -13.12 -15.43
N GLU A 145 -13.33 -12.40 -14.93
CA GLU A 145 -14.67 -12.34 -15.54
C GLU A 145 -14.65 -11.63 -16.90
N MET A 146 -13.93 -10.51 -17.02
CA MET A 146 -13.79 -9.78 -18.28
C MET A 146 -13.10 -10.62 -19.35
N ILE A 147 -12.05 -11.36 -19.01
CA ILE A 147 -11.37 -12.27 -19.95
C ILE A 147 -12.31 -13.42 -20.38
N LYS A 148 -13.15 -13.94 -19.47
CA LYS A 148 -14.17 -14.93 -19.83
C LYS A 148 -15.19 -14.33 -20.79
N LEU A 149 -15.68 -13.11 -20.54
CA LEU A 149 -16.61 -12.39 -21.41
C LEU A 149 -16.02 -12.15 -22.80
N VAL A 150 -14.77 -11.68 -22.90
CA VAL A 150 -14.08 -11.45 -24.19
C VAL A 150 -13.89 -12.76 -24.97
N LYS A 151 -13.60 -13.87 -24.29
CA LYS A 151 -13.51 -15.21 -24.95
C LYS A 151 -14.86 -15.75 -25.41
N LEU A 152 -15.97 -15.24 -24.87
CA LEU A 152 -17.33 -15.61 -25.25
C LEU A 152 -17.92 -14.66 -26.30
N LEU A 153 -17.24 -13.56 -26.65
CA LEU A 153 -17.63 -12.73 -27.78
C LEU A 153 -17.37 -13.49 -29.08
N PRO A 154 -18.36 -13.57 -29.99
CA PRO A 154 -18.14 -14.21 -31.29
C PRO A 154 -17.02 -13.49 -32.03
N GLN A 155 -16.00 -14.24 -32.43
CA GLN A 155 -14.90 -13.79 -33.27
C GLN A 155 -15.46 -13.52 -34.68
N GLY A 156 -16.00 -12.33 -34.91
CA GLY A 156 -16.56 -12.01 -36.21
C GLY A 156 -17.14 -10.61 -36.32
N LEU A 157 -16.31 -9.66 -36.74
CA LEU A 157 -16.63 -8.80 -37.88
C LEU A 157 -15.31 -8.26 -38.46
N GLN A 158 -14.91 -8.84 -39.60
CA GLN A 158 -14.00 -8.20 -40.54
C GLN A 158 -14.78 -7.20 -41.38
#